data_AF-A0A662VQR9-F1
#
_entry.id   AF-A0A662VQR9-F1
#
_cell.length_a   1.000
_cell.length_b   1.000
_cell.length_c   1.000
_cell.angle_alpha   90.00
_cell.angle_beta   90.00
_cell.angle_gamma   90.00
#
_symmetry.space_group_name_H-M   'P 1'
#
loop_
_entity.id
_entity.type
_entity.pdbx_description
1 polymer ?
#
loop_
_entity_poly.entity_id
_entity_poly.type
_entity_poly.pdbx_seq_one_letter_code
_entity_poly.pdbx_strand_id
1 'polypeptide(L)'
;MCRPVLPHCKPRKNQVMEREEDDKLVLYSSHRLFVMGTYAAEIWRLCDGKHTIDDMAEVVVSKYNVPREKAVKEITDFLNQLAEKGLITLCGAET
;
A
#
# COMPACT_ATOMS: atom_id res chain seq x y z
N MET A 1 -7.84 19.04 -2.19
CA MET A 1 -6.63 18.92 -3.03
C MET A 1 -5.95 17.61 -2.66
N CYS A 2 -5.87 16.64 -3.58
CA CYS A 2 -5.18 15.37 -3.32
C CYS A 2 -3.69 15.66 -3.19
N ARG A 3 -3.12 15.49 -1.99
CA ARG A 3 -1.67 15.64 -1.77
C ARG A 3 -0.97 14.55 -2.58
N PRO A 4 0.02 14.89 -3.43
CA PRO A 4 0.76 13.87 -4.16
C PRO A 4 1.44 12.95 -3.16
N VAL A 5 1.31 11.66 -3.39
CA VAL A 5 1.98 10.63 -2.61
C VAL A 5 3.45 10.70 -2.97
N LEU A 6 4.29 11.11 -2.01
CA LEU A 6 5.72 11.29 -2.23
C LEU A 6 6.46 9.97 -2.00
N PRO A 7 7.59 9.71 -2.69
CA PRO A 7 8.34 8.46 -2.57
C PRO A 7 8.87 8.18 -1.15
N HIS A 8 8.98 9.21 -0.31
CA HIS A 8 9.38 9.12 1.10
C HIS A 8 8.20 9.04 2.09
N CYS A 9 6.95 9.02 1.61
CA CYS A 9 5.79 8.78 2.46
C CYS A 9 5.87 7.39 3.08
N LYS A 10 5.50 7.31 4.35
CA LYS A 10 5.41 6.06 5.09
C LYS A 10 3.94 5.69 5.26
N PRO A 11 3.39 4.82 4.39
CA PRO A 11 2.00 4.38 4.51
C PRO A 11 1.82 3.58 5.79
N ARG A 12 0.80 3.93 6.57
CA ARG A 12 0.42 3.23 7.79
C ARG A 12 -1.00 2.70 7.66
N LYS A 13 -1.22 1.43 7.97
CA LYS A 13 -2.56 0.84 8.05
C LYS A 13 -3.38 1.50 9.15
N ASN A 14 -4.65 1.76 8.85
CA ASN A 14 -5.65 2.13 9.85
C ASN A 14 -6.23 0.88 10.51
N GLN A 15 -7.19 1.08 11.42
CA GLN A 15 -7.87 0.00 12.11
C GLN A 15 -8.79 -0.75 11.13
N VAL A 16 -8.26 -1.79 10.49
CA VAL A 16 -8.97 -2.66 9.56
C VAL A 16 -8.76 -4.11 9.97
N MET A 17 -9.77 -4.96 9.74
CA MET A 17 -9.68 -6.38 10.05
C MET A 17 -9.23 -7.15 8.80
N GLU A 18 -8.20 -7.97 8.94
CA GLU A 18 -7.53 -8.69 7.86
C GLU A 18 -7.90 -10.18 7.93
N ARG A 19 -8.26 -10.80 6.81
CA ARG A 19 -8.57 -12.24 6.67
C ARG A 19 -7.89 -12.77 5.42
N GLU A 20 -7.07 -13.81 5.56
CA GLU A 20 -6.55 -14.57 4.42
C GLU A 20 -7.54 -15.68 4.04
N GLU A 21 -7.94 -15.69 2.77
CA GLU A 21 -8.80 -16.71 2.18
C GLU A 21 -8.12 -17.20 0.89
N ASP A 22 -7.72 -18.48 0.87
CA ASP A 22 -6.91 -19.11 -0.19
C ASP A 22 -5.67 -18.26 -0.55
N ASP A 23 -5.67 -17.65 -1.74
CA ASP A 23 -4.59 -16.80 -2.28
C ASP A 23 -4.91 -15.30 -2.24
N LYS A 24 -5.93 -14.90 -1.48
CA LYS A 24 -6.42 -13.52 -1.42
C LYS A 24 -6.45 -13.02 0.00
N LEU A 25 -6.12 -11.74 0.15
CA LEU A 25 -6.30 -11.01 1.40
C LEU A 25 -7.61 -10.23 1.32
N VAL A 26 -8.50 -10.45 2.28
CA VAL A 26 -9.76 -9.75 2.46
C VAL A 26 -9.61 -8.77 3.62
N LEU A 27 -9.78 -7.49 3.34
CA LEU A 27 -9.82 -6.42 4.33
C LEU A 27 -11.25 -5.99 4.59
N TYR A 28 -11.61 -5.96 5.86
CA TYR A 28 -12.88 -5.47 6.37
C TYR A 28 -12.64 -4.08 6.97
N SER A 29 -13.15 -3.07 6.29
CA SER A 29 -13.30 -1.70 6.83
C SER A 29 -14.76 -1.49 7.18
N SER A 30 -15.07 -0.62 8.15
CA SER A 30 -16.37 -0.55 8.86
C SER A 30 -17.62 -0.88 8.02
N HIS A 31 -17.71 -0.38 6.78
CA HIS A 31 -18.83 -0.65 5.86
C HIS A 31 -18.40 -1.16 4.45
N ARG A 32 -17.14 -1.55 4.26
CA ARG A 32 -16.59 -1.91 2.94
C ARG A 32 -15.66 -3.12 3.02
N LEU A 33 -15.80 -4.01 2.04
CA LEU A 33 -14.92 -5.14 1.83
C LEU A 33 -13.95 -4.82 0.70
N PHE A 34 -12.68 -5.15 0.91
CA PHE A 34 -11.65 -5.05 -0.10
C PHE A 34 -10.95 -6.38 -0.24
N VAL A 35 -11.01 -6.96 -1.43
CA VAL A 35 -10.32 -8.19 -1.75
C VAL A 35 -9.12 -7.83 -2.61
N MET A 36 -7.95 -8.29 -2.21
CA MET A 36 -6.72 -8.08 -2.94
C MET A 36 -5.98 -9.41 -3.14
N GLY A 37 -5.34 -9.56 -4.29
CA GLY A 37 -4.53 -10.74 -4.58
C GLY A 37 -3.19 -10.70 -3.84
N THR A 38 -2.41 -11.77 -4.00
CA THR A 38 -1.11 -11.97 -3.33
C THR A 38 -0.16 -10.77 -3.49
N TYR A 39 -0.01 -10.23 -4.71
CA TYR A 39 0.85 -9.07 -4.97
C TYR A 39 0.47 -7.84 -4.14
N ALA A 40 -0.81 -7.49 -4.16
CA ALA A 40 -1.34 -6.34 -3.43
C ALA A 40 -1.31 -6.56 -1.90
N ALA A 41 -1.55 -7.80 -1.44
CA ALA A 41 -1.42 -8.19 -0.04
C ALA A 41 0.02 -8.02 0.48
N GLU A 42 1.04 -8.27 -0.35
CA GLU A 42 2.42 -8.01 0.03
C GLU A 42 2.71 -6.52 0.20
N ILE A 43 2.30 -5.71 -0.77
CA ILE A 43 2.45 -4.25 -0.67
C ILE A 43 1.72 -3.73 0.56
N TRP A 44 0.51 -4.23 0.82
CA TRP A 44 -0.26 -3.94 2.02
C TRP A 44 0.51 -4.31 3.29
N ARG A 45 1.14 -5.48 3.36
CA ARG A 45 1.95 -5.91 4.51
C ARG A 45 3.12 -4.95 4.81
N LEU A 46 3.67 -4.29 3.80
CA LEU A 46 4.76 -3.32 3.97
C LEU A 46 4.29 -1.97 4.52
N CYS A 47 2.98 -1.68 4.52
CA CYS A 47 2.36 -0.45 5.06
C CYS A 47 2.38 -0.35 6.61
N ASP A 48 3.54 -0.55 7.24
CA ASP A 48 3.72 -0.50 8.69
C ASP A 48 3.93 0.92 9.25
N GLY A 49 4.00 1.93 8.38
CA GLY A 49 4.39 3.30 8.74
C GLY A 49 5.90 3.49 8.93
N LYS A 50 6.70 2.49 8.55
CA LYS A 50 8.18 2.51 8.61
C LYS A 50 8.83 2.51 7.23
N HIS A 51 8.41 1.59 6.37
CA HIS A 51 8.88 1.48 5.00
C HIS A 51 8.36 2.65 4.17
N THR A 52 9.23 3.20 3.33
CA THR A 52 8.88 4.22 2.35
C THR A 52 8.44 3.55 1.05
N ILE A 53 7.83 4.32 0.16
CA ILE A 53 7.45 3.80 -1.17
C ILE A 53 8.68 3.35 -1.95
N ASP A 54 9.81 4.04 -1.77
CA ASP A 54 11.08 3.65 -2.37
C ASP A 54 11.54 2.27 -1.88
N ASP A 55 11.51 2.03 -0.57
CA ASP A 55 11.84 0.73 0.04
C ASP A 55 10.91 -0.39 -0.46
N MET A 56 9.61 -0.09 -0.51
CA MET A 56 8.60 -1.01 -1.04
C MET A 56 8.85 -1.32 -2.53
N ALA A 57 9.26 -0.33 -3.31
CA ALA A 57 9.58 -0.50 -4.72
C ALA A 57 10.83 -1.37 -4.90
N GLU A 58 11.89 -1.18 -4.11
CA GLU A 58 13.09 -2.02 -4.16
C GLU A 58 12.78 -3.50 -3.85
N VAL A 59 11.92 -3.75 -2.86
CA VAL A 59 11.42 -5.10 -2.53
C VAL A 59 10.66 -5.70 -3.71
N VAL A 60 9.74 -4.94 -4.31
CA VAL A 60 8.94 -5.41 -5.46
C VAL A 60 9.80 -5.64 -6.70
N VAL A 61 10.73 -4.73 -7.01
CA VAL A 61 11.67 -4.86 -8.14
C VAL A 61 12.50 -6.12 -7.98
N SER A 62 13.04 -6.35 -6.78
CA SER A 62 13.88 -7.52 -6.49
C SER A 62 13.08 -8.82 -6.55
N LYS A 63 11.82 -8.81 -6.09
CA LYS A 63 10.99 -10.02 -6.00
C LYS A 63 10.30 -10.39 -7.31
N TYR A 64 9.82 -9.39 -8.06
CA TYR A 64 9.02 -9.57 -9.27
C TYR A 64 9.80 -9.25 -10.56
N ASN A 65 11.07 -8.83 -10.44
CA ASN A 65 11.96 -8.49 -11.56
C ASN A 65 11.32 -7.50 -12.56
N VAL A 66 10.59 -6.52 -12.03
CA VAL A 66 9.92 -5.46 -12.80
C VAL A 66 10.75 -4.19 -12.80
N PRO A 67 10.63 -3.31 -13.82
CA PRO A 67 11.32 -2.02 -13.81
C PRO A 67 10.85 -1.14 -12.65
N ARG A 68 11.81 -0.48 -11.99
CA ARG A 68 11.58 0.37 -10.81
C ARG A 68 10.51 1.43 -11.02
N GLU A 69 10.53 2.09 -12.18
CA GLU A 69 9.52 3.11 -12.53
C GLU A 69 8.10 2.54 -12.55
N LYS A 70 7.94 1.31 -13.07
CA LYS A 70 6.66 0.61 -13.06
C LYS A 70 6.26 0.20 -11.65
N ALA A 71 7.19 -0.34 -10.86
CA ALA A 71 6.93 -0.71 -9.47
C ALA A 71 6.47 0.51 -8.64
N VAL A 72 7.20 1.61 -8.70
CA VAL A 72 6.85 2.85 -8.00
C VAL A 72 5.48 3.35 -8.43
N LYS A 73 5.18 3.36 -9.74
CA LYS A 73 3.87 3.81 -10.24
C LYS A 73 2.74 2.93 -9.73
N GLU A 74 2.86 1.61 -9.84
CA GLU A 74 1.85 0.65 -9.38
C GLU A 74 1.62 0.74 -7.87
N ILE A 75 2.71 0.80 -7.08
CA ILE A 75 2.63 0.96 -5.62
C ILE A 75 1.97 2.30 -5.27
N THR A 76 2.37 3.38 -5.94
CA THR A 76 1.82 4.72 -5.69
C THR A 76 0.32 4.77 -6.00
N ASP A 77 -0.10 4.21 -7.14
CA ASP A 77 -1.52 4.11 -7.51
C ASP A 77 -2.31 3.28 -6.48
N PHE A 78 -1.77 2.12 -6.10
CA PHE A 78 -2.39 1.26 -5.09
C PHE A 78 -2.53 1.97 -3.73
N LEU A 79 -1.47 2.63 -3.25
CA LEU A 79 -1.51 3.39 -1.99
C LEU A 79 -2.50 4.56 -2.06
N ASN A 80 -2.59 5.26 -3.19
CA ASN A 80 -3.60 6.29 -3.40
C ASN A 80 -5.01 5.72 -3.24
N GLN A 81 -5.32 4.62 -3.93
CA GLN A 81 -6.62 3.97 -3.83
C GLN A 81 -6.96 3.59 -2.38
N LEU A 82 -6.00 3.03 -1.64
CA LEU A 82 -6.18 2.67 -0.23
C LEU A 82 -6.40 3.90 0.65
N ALA A 83 -5.68 4.99 0.40
CA ALA A 83 -5.80 6.24 1.14
C ALA A 83 -7.16 6.92 0.88
N GLU A 84 -7.62 6.96 -0.38
CA GLU A 84 -8.95 7.45 -0.75
C GLU A 84 -10.08 6.63 -0.09
N LYS A 85 -9.84 5.35 0.13
CA LYS A 85 -10.76 4.44 0.82
C LYS A 85 -10.65 4.52 2.35
N GLY A 86 -9.72 5.31 2.89
CA GLY A 86 -9.48 5.47 4.32
C GLY A 86 -8.84 4.25 5.00
N LEU A 87 -8.28 3.32 4.23
CA LEU A 87 -7.66 2.09 4.74
C LEU A 87 -6.25 2.32 5.27
N ILE A 88 -5.55 3.30 4.69
CA ILE A 88 -4.23 3.71 5.12
C ILE A 88 -4.19 5.22 5.31
N THR A 89 -3.21 5.66 6.10
CA THR A 89 -2.84 7.06 6.21
C THR A 89 -1.41 7.23 5.71
N LEU A 90 -1.23 8.18 4.80
CA LEU A 90 0.08 8.57 4.31
C LEU A 90 0.60 9.70 5.20
N CYS A 91 1.56 9.41 6.05
CA CYS A 91 2.27 10.45 6.78
C CYS A 91 3.30 11.06 5.81
N GLY A 92 2.91 12.14 5.12
CA GLY A 92 3.84 13.07 4.50
C GLY A 92 4.17 14.13 5.53
N ALA A 93 5.43 14.17 5.97
CA ALA A 93 5.90 15.17 6.93
C ALA A 93 5.56 16.58 6.41
N GLU A 94 4.59 17.22 7.04
CA GLU A 94 4.55 18.68 7.13
C GLU A 94 5.48 19.04 8.30
N THR A 95 6.55 19.76 7.97
CA THR A 95 7.45 20.41 8.94
C THR A 95 6.81 21.73 9.36
#